data_AF-A0A5M6CYP2-F1
#
_entry.id   AF-A0A5M6CYP2-F1
#
_cell.length_a   1.000
_cell.length_b   1.000
_cell.length_c   1.000
_cell.angle_alpha   90.00
_cell.angle_beta   90.00
_cell.angle_gamma   90.00
#
_symmetry.space_group_name_H-M   'P 1'
#
loop_
_entity.id
_entity.type
_entity.pdbx_description
1 polymer ?
#
loop_
_entity_poly.entity_id
_entity_poly.type
_entity_poly.pdbx_seq_one_letter_code
_entity_poly.pdbx_strand_id
1 'polypeptide(L)'
;MNLDELKNTWKEEDKHLENKIRLNENLLLKMNLENTTGAINKIINKSLIGRNLALLYCFISIGTAVMIIEEIAYSLPAIMGGLAMLWSFVSHLAIEKPNYTVSLVQLQKTICNFRIHMAANAKYDIAIVAFWLLTLAPIYLKYIYKIPVYSNPKALSIFVLISVVVLTVMIAVSQKAYKKYDQILKNSEAYLSKLIEFENK
;
A
#
# COMPACT_ATOMS: atom_id res chain seq x y z
N MET A 1 -26.14 14.63 59.35
CA MET A 1 -25.50 15.09 58.11
C MET A 1 -26.12 16.42 57.76
N ASN A 2 -25.30 17.48 57.71
CA ASN A 2 -25.81 18.82 57.47
C ASN A 2 -26.12 19.01 55.97
N LEU A 3 -27.08 19.86 55.61
CA LEU A 3 -27.51 20.02 54.22
C LEU A 3 -26.37 20.58 53.34
N ASP A 4 -25.50 21.39 53.93
CA ASP A 4 -24.27 21.90 53.31
C ASP A 4 -23.19 20.82 53.12
N GLU A 5 -23.08 19.86 54.04
CA GLU A 5 -22.20 18.69 53.92
C GLU A 5 -22.60 17.86 52.69
N LEU A 6 -23.90 17.56 52.57
CA LEU A 6 -24.46 16.77 51.47
C LEU A 6 -24.23 17.45 50.11
N LYS A 7 -24.39 18.78 50.05
CA LYS A 7 -24.14 19.58 48.85
C LYS A 7 -22.66 19.61 48.44
N ASN A 8 -21.75 19.64 49.42
CA ASN A 8 -20.30 19.60 49.16
C ASN A 8 -19.85 18.21 48.68
N THR A 9 -20.31 17.14 49.32
CA THR A 9 -20.02 15.77 48.88
C THR A 9 -20.56 15.51 47.47
N TRP A 10 -21.77 16.00 47.17
CA TRP A 10 -22.35 15.86 45.83
C TRP A 10 -21.56 16.61 44.76
N LYS A 11 -21.04 17.80 45.06
CA LYS A 11 -20.15 18.54 44.15
C LYS A 11 -18.79 17.85 43.95
N GLU A 12 -18.23 17.24 44.99
CA GLU A 12 -16.99 16.46 44.86
C GLU A 12 -17.20 15.21 44.02
N GLU A 13 -18.31 14.50 44.23
CA GLU A 13 -18.66 13.34 43.42
C GLU A 13 -18.90 13.72 41.95
N ASP A 14 -19.62 14.81 41.70
CA ASP A 14 -19.87 15.33 40.35
C ASP A 14 -18.56 15.69 39.63
N LYS A 15 -17.68 16.44 40.30
CA LYS A 15 -16.35 16.79 39.76
C LYS A 15 -15.47 15.57 39.53
N HIS A 16 -15.56 14.56 40.40
CA HIS A 16 -14.83 13.31 40.24
C HIS A 16 -15.39 12.47 39.07
N LEU A 17 -16.71 12.48 38.88
CA LEU A 17 -17.37 11.84 37.74
C LEU A 17 -16.95 12.52 36.43
N GLU A 18 -16.97 13.86 36.39
CA GLU A 18 -16.56 14.67 35.23
C GLU A 18 -15.09 14.42 34.87
N ASN A 19 -14.20 14.36 35.87
CA ASN A 19 -12.80 14.02 35.65
C ASN A 19 -12.61 12.60 35.09
N LYS A 20 -13.38 11.62 35.57
CA LYS A 20 -13.35 10.24 35.05
C LYS A 20 -13.87 10.16 33.62
N ILE A 21 -14.96 10.86 33.31
CA ILE A 21 -15.52 10.96 31.96
C ILE A 21 -14.47 11.55 31.03
N ARG A 22 -13.89 12.70 31.39
CA ARG A 22 -12.86 13.37 30.58
C ARG A 22 -11.62 12.50 30.37
N LEU A 23 -11.19 11.77 31.40
CA LEU A 23 -10.05 10.86 31.30
C LEU A 23 -10.35 9.67 30.38
N ASN A 24 -11.54 9.08 30.49
CA ASN A 24 -11.99 8.00 29.61
C ASN A 24 -12.13 8.46 28.15
N GLU A 25 -12.68 9.65 27.92
CA GLU A 25 -12.74 10.26 26.58
C GLU A 25 -11.35 10.42 25.99
N ASN A 26 -10.40 11.01 26.74
CA ASN A 26 -9.03 11.16 26.29
C ASN A 26 -8.34 9.83 25.98
N LEU A 27 -8.58 8.79 26.79
CA LEU A 27 -8.05 7.45 26.54
C LEU A 27 -8.67 6.82 25.28
N LEU A 28 -9.97 6.93 25.10
CA LEU A 28 -10.67 6.43 23.90
C LEU A 28 -10.18 7.14 22.63
N LEU A 29 -9.99 8.46 22.70
CA LEU A 29 -9.44 9.25 21.60
C LEU A 29 -8.03 8.77 21.24
N LYS A 30 -7.15 8.61 22.23
CA LYS A 30 -5.78 8.14 22.04
C LYS A 30 -5.74 6.72 21.44
N MET A 31 -6.50 5.78 22.01
CA MET A 31 -6.57 4.40 21.51
C MET A 31 -7.05 4.33 20.05
N ASN A 32 -8.07 5.11 19.70
CA ASN A 32 -8.59 5.12 18.34
C ASN A 32 -7.65 5.81 17.35
N LEU A 33 -6.92 6.85 17.79
CA LEU A 33 -5.88 7.50 16.99
C LEU A 33 -4.71 6.54 16.74
N GLU A 34 -4.26 5.82 17.76
CA GLU A 34 -3.24 4.76 17.63
C GLU A 34 -3.69 3.63 16.69
N ASN A 35 -4.94 3.17 16.80
CA ASN A 35 -5.50 2.16 15.89
C ASN A 35 -5.55 2.65 14.44
N THR A 36 -5.99 3.90 14.24
CA THR A 36 -6.13 4.51 12.91
C THR A 36 -4.76 4.72 12.26
N THR A 37 -3.81 5.30 13.00
CA THR A 37 -2.42 5.49 12.55
C THR A 37 -1.72 4.16 12.30
N GLY A 38 -1.97 3.13 13.12
CA GLY A 38 -1.47 1.76 12.91
C GLY A 38 -1.97 1.14 11.60
N ALA A 39 -3.26 1.29 11.29
CA ALA A 39 -3.83 0.81 10.03
C ALA A 39 -3.24 1.52 8.81
N ILE A 40 -3.08 2.84 8.86
CA ILE A 40 -2.45 3.66 7.82
C ILE A 40 -0.98 3.24 7.62
N ASN A 41 -0.20 3.14 8.71
CA ASN A 41 1.19 2.70 8.68
C ASN A 41 1.35 1.33 8.02
N LYS A 42 0.44 0.40 8.29
CA LYS A 42 0.46 -0.93 7.67
C LYS A 42 0.33 -0.85 6.15
N ILE A 43 -0.53 0.03 5.64
CA ILE A 43 -0.73 0.23 4.20
C ILE A 43 0.47 0.94 3.59
N ILE A 44 0.97 2.00 4.22
CA ILE A 44 2.14 2.76 3.74
C ILE A 44 3.40 1.90 3.73
N ASN A 45 3.66 1.13 4.80
CA ASN A 45 4.80 0.20 4.83
C ASN A 45 4.70 -0.85 3.72
N LYS A 46 3.50 -1.39 3.43
CA LYS A 46 3.33 -2.28 2.28
C LYS A 46 3.70 -1.60 0.96
N SER A 47 3.29 -0.35 0.78
CA SER A 47 3.63 0.43 -0.42
C SER A 47 5.13 0.69 -0.54
N LEU A 48 5.80 1.00 0.58
CA LEU A 48 7.25 1.20 0.63
C LEU A 48 8.04 -0.09 0.35
N ILE A 49 7.56 -1.23 0.88
CA ILE A 49 8.13 -2.54 0.56
C ILE A 49 7.96 -2.82 -0.94
N GLY A 50 6.76 -2.59 -1.49
CA GLY A 50 6.49 -2.76 -2.92
C GLY A 50 7.42 -1.92 -3.80
N ARG A 51 7.63 -0.65 -3.44
CA ARG A 51 8.60 0.24 -4.09
C ARG A 51 10.01 -0.36 -4.07
N ASN A 52 10.51 -0.75 -2.90
CA ASN A 52 11.87 -1.29 -2.79
C ASN A 52 12.03 -2.63 -3.54
N LEU A 53 10.98 -3.46 -3.56
CA LEU A 53 10.95 -4.68 -4.36
C LEU A 53 11.02 -4.40 -5.86
N ALA A 54 10.36 -3.34 -6.36
CA ALA A 54 10.47 -2.95 -7.77
C ALA A 54 11.92 -2.66 -8.16
N LEU A 55 12.70 -1.98 -7.31
CA LEU A 55 14.12 -1.74 -7.55
C LEU A 55 14.94 -3.05 -7.57
N LEU A 56 14.67 -3.96 -6.63
CA LEU A 56 15.31 -5.28 -6.61
C LEU A 56 15.00 -6.07 -7.90
N TYR A 57 13.74 -6.08 -8.33
CA TYR A 57 13.30 -6.74 -9.55
C TYR A 57 13.88 -6.10 -10.81
N CYS A 58 14.11 -4.78 -10.80
CA CYS A 58 14.88 -4.10 -11.86
C CYS A 58 16.30 -4.67 -11.94
N PHE A 59 17.03 -4.77 -10.82
CA PHE A 59 18.38 -5.33 -10.83
C PHE A 59 18.42 -6.78 -11.30
N ILE A 60 17.45 -7.61 -10.90
CA ILE A 60 17.34 -8.99 -11.38
C ILE A 60 17.11 -9.02 -12.90
N SER A 61 16.21 -8.17 -13.41
CA SER A 61 15.89 -8.10 -14.84
C SER A 61 17.08 -7.66 -15.68
N ILE A 62 17.79 -6.62 -15.25
CA ILE A 62 18.98 -6.13 -15.96
C ILE A 62 20.14 -7.13 -15.82
N GLY A 63 20.36 -7.70 -14.63
CA GLY A 63 21.40 -8.71 -14.41
C GLY A 63 21.19 -9.96 -15.28
N THR A 64 19.96 -10.47 -15.34
CA THR A 64 19.62 -11.59 -16.22
C THR A 64 19.76 -11.23 -17.69
N ALA A 65 19.33 -10.04 -18.12
CA ALA A 65 19.49 -9.57 -19.49
C ALA A 65 20.96 -9.50 -19.94
N VAL A 66 21.87 -9.07 -19.05
CA VAL A 66 23.31 -9.01 -19.32
C VAL A 66 23.90 -10.41 -19.45
N MET A 67 23.49 -11.36 -18.60
CA MET A 67 23.97 -12.75 -18.69
C MET A 67 23.58 -13.45 -20.00
N ILE A 68 22.46 -13.05 -20.60
CA ILE A 68 21.89 -13.68 -21.80
C ILE A 68 21.93 -12.73 -23.01
N ILE A 69 22.86 -11.77 -23.02
CA ILE A 69 22.91 -10.68 -24.00
C ILE A 69 23.02 -11.18 -25.45
N GLU A 70 23.65 -12.34 -25.66
CA GLU A 70 23.77 -12.98 -26.98
C GLU A 70 22.41 -13.42 -27.54
N GLU A 71 21.44 -13.69 -26.67
CA GLU A 71 20.10 -14.10 -27.03
C GLU A 71 19.13 -12.91 -26.99
N ILE A 72 19.21 -12.06 -28.00
CA ILE A 72 18.46 -10.80 -28.10
C ILE A 72 16.95 -11.00 -27.85
N ALA A 73 16.37 -12.09 -28.35
CA ALA A 73 14.94 -12.41 -28.17
C ALA A 73 14.53 -12.53 -26.69
N TYR A 74 15.45 -12.89 -25.80
CA TYR A 74 15.22 -13.03 -24.36
C TYR A 74 15.77 -11.84 -23.57
N SER A 75 16.93 -11.31 -23.97
CA SER A 75 17.56 -10.16 -23.29
C SER A 75 16.73 -8.87 -23.44
N LEU A 76 16.24 -8.57 -24.64
CA LEU A 76 15.52 -7.32 -24.90
C LEU A 76 14.22 -7.19 -24.07
N PRO A 77 13.34 -8.21 -24.00
CA PRO A 77 12.19 -8.17 -23.10
C PRO A 77 12.59 -7.94 -21.64
N ALA A 78 13.65 -8.59 -21.14
CA ALA A 78 14.10 -8.40 -19.76
C ALA A 78 14.62 -6.97 -19.49
N ILE A 79 15.28 -6.32 -20.46
CA ILE A 79 15.65 -4.91 -20.33
C ILE A 79 14.38 -4.06 -20.22
N MET A 80 13.38 -4.29 -21.09
CA MET A 80 12.11 -3.55 -21.04
C MET A 80 11.37 -3.77 -19.71
N GLY A 81 11.33 -5.01 -19.20
CA GLY A 81 10.76 -5.32 -17.90
C GLY A 81 11.49 -4.62 -16.76
N GLY A 82 12.83 -4.56 -16.82
CA GLY A 82 13.66 -3.84 -15.86
C GLY A 82 13.39 -2.35 -15.85
N LEU A 83 13.31 -1.72 -17.03
CA LEU A 83 12.98 -0.30 -17.16
C LEU A 83 11.57 0.01 -16.65
N ALA A 84 10.60 -0.87 -16.89
CA ALA A 84 9.25 -0.71 -16.35
C ALA A 84 9.24 -0.76 -14.81
N MET A 85 10.02 -1.67 -14.21
CA MET A 85 10.19 -1.73 -12.75
C MET A 85 10.92 -0.51 -12.18
N LEU A 86 11.91 0.02 -12.89
CA LEU A 86 12.59 1.27 -12.52
C LEU A 86 11.61 2.45 -12.54
N TRP A 87 10.76 2.53 -13.57
CA TRP A 87 9.71 3.53 -13.64
C TRP A 87 8.74 3.41 -12.47
N SER A 88 8.31 2.19 -12.11
CA SER A 88 7.47 1.96 -10.92
C SER A 88 8.14 2.46 -9.65
N PHE A 89 9.43 2.17 -9.45
CA PHE A 89 10.20 2.69 -8.32
C PHE A 89 10.19 4.22 -8.26
N VAL A 90 10.50 4.88 -9.39
CA VAL A 90 10.55 6.34 -9.49
C VAL A 90 9.18 6.96 -9.24
N SER A 91 8.12 6.39 -9.80
CA SER A 91 6.74 6.86 -9.61
C SER A 91 6.30 6.83 -8.14
N HIS A 92 6.88 5.93 -7.34
CA HIS A 92 6.58 5.78 -5.91
C HIS A 92 7.59 6.47 -4.98
N LEU A 93 8.53 7.26 -5.51
CA LEU A 93 9.42 8.08 -4.69
C LEU A 93 8.67 9.13 -3.87
N ALA A 94 7.55 9.64 -4.40
CA ALA A 94 6.68 10.62 -3.73
C ALA A 94 5.96 10.05 -2.48
N ILE A 95 6.06 8.74 -2.22
CA ILE A 95 5.47 8.12 -1.03
C ILE A 95 6.37 8.39 0.17
N GLU A 96 5.99 9.38 0.95
CA GLU A 96 6.62 9.70 2.24
C GLU A 96 5.91 8.98 3.39
N LYS A 97 6.66 8.67 4.45
CA LYS A 97 6.06 8.22 5.71
C LYS A 97 5.39 9.42 6.38
N PRO A 98 4.12 9.34 6.78
CA PRO A 98 3.47 10.40 7.52
C PRO A 98 4.22 10.65 8.83
N ASN A 99 4.50 11.92 9.09
CA ASN A 99 4.93 12.33 10.40
C ASN A 99 3.70 12.35 11.33
N TYR A 100 3.81 11.77 12.52
CA TYR A 100 2.71 11.72 13.50
C TYR A 100 2.88 12.76 14.62
N THR A 101 3.96 13.54 14.59
CA THR A 101 4.18 14.67 15.52
C THR A 101 3.59 15.99 15.02
N VAL A 102 3.07 16.00 13.79
CA VAL A 102 2.42 17.17 13.19
C VAL A 102 0.94 17.23 13.55
N SER A 103 0.29 18.37 13.28
CA SER A 103 -1.13 18.56 13.57
C SER A 103 -2.01 17.52 12.86
N LEU A 104 -3.15 17.18 13.47
CA LEU A 104 -4.15 16.25 12.91
C LEU A 104 -4.56 16.61 11.48
N VAL A 105 -4.65 17.91 11.18
CA VAL A 105 -4.95 18.45 9.85
C VAL A 105 -3.86 18.10 8.83
N GLN A 106 -2.58 18.21 9.21
CA GLN A 106 -1.46 17.85 8.33
C GLN A 106 -1.39 16.33 8.11
N LEU A 107 -1.68 15.54 9.15
CA LEU A 107 -1.78 14.09 9.03
C LEU A 107 -2.89 13.70 8.05
N GLN A 108 -4.08 14.31 8.16
CA GLN A 108 -5.20 14.08 7.23
C GLN A 108 -4.84 14.44 5.79
N LYS A 109 -4.16 15.58 5.57
CA LYS A 109 -3.71 15.99 4.24
C LYS A 109 -2.74 14.98 3.62
N THR A 110 -1.82 14.45 4.44
CA THR A 110 -0.85 13.43 4.01
C THR A 110 -1.55 12.13 3.60
N ILE A 111 -2.53 11.69 4.38
CA ILE A 111 -3.33 10.49 4.07
C ILE A 111 -4.12 10.66 2.79
N CYS A 112 -4.76 11.83 2.61
CA CYS A 112 -5.52 12.14 1.40
C CYS A 112 -4.64 12.13 0.15
N ASN A 113 -3.46 12.77 0.22
CA ASN A 113 -2.49 12.75 -0.88
C ASN A 113 -2.04 11.32 -1.21
N PHE A 114 -1.76 10.50 -0.19
CA PHE A 114 -1.40 9.10 -0.38
C PHE A 114 -2.54 8.28 -1.03
N ARG A 115 -3.80 8.51 -0.64
CA ARG A 115 -4.96 7.86 -1.26
C ARG A 115 -5.09 8.24 -2.73
N ILE A 116 -4.97 9.52 -3.06
CA ILE A 116 -5.04 10.00 -4.46
C ILE A 116 -3.92 9.37 -5.29
N HIS A 117 -2.69 9.36 -4.76
CA HIS A 117 -1.53 8.72 -5.40
C HIS A 117 -1.77 7.23 -5.65
N MET A 118 -2.27 6.50 -4.65
CA MET A 118 -2.58 5.08 -4.76
C MET A 118 -3.68 4.81 -5.79
N ALA A 119 -4.76 5.61 -5.79
CA ALA A 119 -5.86 5.45 -6.73
C ALA A 119 -5.42 5.71 -8.18
N ALA A 120 -4.57 6.72 -8.40
CA ALA A 120 -4.01 7.02 -9.71
C ALA A 120 -3.08 5.91 -10.21
N ASN A 121 -2.25 5.35 -9.33
CA ASN A 121 -1.20 4.40 -9.71
C ASN A 121 -1.59 2.91 -9.63
N ALA A 122 -2.72 2.57 -9.01
CA ALA A 122 -3.15 1.18 -8.82
C ALA A 122 -3.22 0.36 -10.13
N LYS A 123 -3.73 0.96 -11.21
CA LYS A 123 -3.82 0.28 -12.52
C LYS A 123 -2.44 0.07 -13.14
N TYR A 124 -1.56 1.05 -12.99
CA TYR A 124 -0.20 1.01 -13.53
C TYR A 124 0.68 0.02 -12.77
N ASP A 125 0.56 -0.05 -11.44
CA ASP A 125 1.30 -1.03 -10.62
C ASP A 125 1.02 -2.47 -11.06
N ILE A 126 -0.26 -2.81 -11.26
CA ILE A 126 -0.65 -4.15 -11.72
C ILE A 126 -0.09 -4.42 -13.11
N ALA A 127 -0.23 -3.45 -14.03
CA ALA A 127 0.23 -3.59 -15.40
C ALA A 127 1.76 -3.74 -15.49
N ILE A 128 2.52 -2.99 -14.69
CA ILE A 128 3.98 -3.05 -14.68
C ILE A 128 4.46 -4.40 -14.14
N VAL A 129 3.90 -4.88 -13.02
CA VAL A 129 4.29 -6.18 -12.46
C VAL A 129 3.90 -7.32 -13.40
N ALA A 130 2.72 -7.25 -14.02
CA ALA A 130 2.28 -8.17 -15.05
C ALA A 130 3.25 -8.19 -16.25
N PHE A 131 3.60 -7.01 -16.77
CA PHE A 131 4.53 -6.89 -17.88
C PHE A 131 5.90 -7.46 -17.54
N TRP A 132 6.43 -7.14 -16.36
CA TRP A 132 7.70 -7.69 -15.88
C TRP A 132 7.67 -9.23 -15.82
N LEU A 133 6.60 -9.83 -15.28
CA LEU A 133 6.45 -11.29 -15.24
C LEU A 133 6.47 -11.90 -16.65
N LEU A 134 5.77 -11.29 -17.62
CA LEU A 134 5.76 -11.76 -19.01
C LEU A 134 7.13 -11.69 -19.67
N THR A 135 7.95 -10.70 -19.30
CA THR A 135 9.30 -10.55 -19.86
C THR A 135 10.31 -11.55 -19.28
N LEU A 136 10.20 -11.88 -17.99
CA LEU A 136 11.15 -12.76 -17.30
C LEU A 136 10.76 -14.24 -17.34
N ALA A 137 9.47 -14.57 -17.41
CA ALA A 137 9.02 -15.96 -17.42
C ALA A 137 9.59 -16.80 -18.58
N PRO A 138 9.69 -16.30 -19.82
CA PRO A 138 10.32 -17.03 -20.92
C PRO A 138 11.80 -17.37 -20.68
N ILE A 139 12.53 -16.48 -19.98
CA ILE A 139 13.93 -16.71 -19.59
C ILE A 139 13.99 -17.87 -18.61
N TYR A 140 13.16 -17.83 -17.57
CA TYR A 140 13.12 -18.88 -16.54
C TYR A 140 12.75 -20.25 -17.15
N LEU A 141 11.74 -20.26 -18.03
CA LEU A 141 11.33 -21.48 -18.76
C LEU A 141 12.45 -22.03 -19.64
N LYS A 142 13.23 -21.17 -20.30
CA LYS A 142 14.35 -21.62 -21.12
C LYS A 142 15.49 -22.19 -20.29
N TYR A 143 16.00 -21.44 -19.31
CA TYR A 143 17.25 -21.82 -18.65
C TYR A 143 17.09 -22.87 -17.56
N ILE A 144 15.91 -22.99 -16.94
CA ILE A 144 15.68 -23.94 -15.85
C ILE A 144 14.92 -25.17 -16.34
N TYR A 145 13.87 -24.97 -17.14
CA TYR A 145 13.06 -26.08 -17.65
C TYR A 145 13.48 -26.57 -19.05
N LYS A 146 14.46 -25.90 -19.68
CA LYS A 146 14.94 -26.21 -21.03
C LYS A 146 13.83 -26.14 -22.09
N ILE A 147 12.84 -25.28 -21.88
CA ILE A 147 11.71 -25.05 -22.80
C ILE A 147 11.98 -23.76 -23.58
N PRO A 148 12.41 -23.83 -24.85
CA PRO A 148 12.65 -22.63 -25.66
C PRO A 148 11.31 -22.07 -26.16
N VAL A 149 10.74 -21.13 -25.39
CA VAL A 149 9.41 -20.55 -25.65
C VAL A 149 9.34 -19.89 -27.03
N TYR A 150 10.36 -19.12 -27.42
CA TYR A 150 10.33 -18.38 -28.69
C TYR A 150 10.66 -19.23 -29.93
N SER A 151 11.29 -20.38 -29.75
CA SER A 151 11.67 -21.25 -30.88
C SER A 151 10.63 -22.34 -31.15
N ASN A 152 9.72 -22.61 -30.20
CA ASN A 152 8.70 -23.64 -30.33
C ASN A 152 7.29 -23.02 -30.34
N PRO A 153 6.57 -23.04 -31.47
CA PRO A 153 5.25 -22.39 -31.58
C PRO A 153 4.21 -23.02 -30.67
N LYS A 154 4.30 -24.31 -30.36
CA LYS A 154 3.40 -24.97 -29.39
C LYS A 154 3.67 -24.45 -27.97
N ALA A 155 4.94 -24.36 -27.58
CA ALA A 155 5.32 -23.81 -26.28
C ALA A 155 4.90 -22.34 -26.13
N LEU A 156 5.07 -21.55 -27.20
CA LEU A 156 4.61 -20.16 -27.25
C LEU A 156 3.09 -20.06 -27.05
N SER A 157 2.31 -20.87 -27.76
CA SER A 157 0.84 -20.84 -27.65
C SER A 157 0.34 -21.19 -26.24
N ILE A 158 0.96 -22.19 -25.60
CA ILE A 158 0.66 -22.58 -24.23
C ILE A 158 1.05 -21.47 -23.26
N PHE A 159 2.23 -20.86 -23.47
CA PHE A 159 2.69 -19.75 -22.65
C PHE A 159 1.74 -18.54 -22.72
N VAL A 160 1.25 -18.19 -23.92
CA VAL A 160 0.27 -17.10 -24.10
C VAL A 160 -1.03 -17.43 -23.36
N LEU A 161 -1.53 -18.66 -23.47
CA LEU A 161 -2.78 -19.06 -22.80
C LEU A 161 -2.64 -19.00 -21.28
N ILE A 162 -1.56 -19.54 -20.72
CA ILE A 162 -1.28 -19.49 -19.28
C ILE A 162 -1.12 -18.04 -18.82
N SER A 163 -0.38 -17.24 -19.59
CA SER A 163 -0.18 -15.81 -19.33
C SER A 163 -1.51 -15.08 -19.21
N VAL A 164 -2.46 -15.29 -20.13
CA VAL A 164 -3.80 -14.67 -20.07
C VAL A 164 -4.55 -15.03 -18.79
N VAL A 165 -4.52 -16.31 -18.39
CA VAL A 165 -5.18 -16.77 -17.15
C VAL A 165 -4.55 -16.12 -15.93
N VAL A 166 -3.21 -16.14 -15.82
CA VAL A 166 -2.48 -15.55 -14.69
C VAL A 166 -2.74 -14.05 -14.58
N LEU A 167 -2.72 -13.33 -15.71
CA LEU A 167 -3.03 -11.90 -15.75
C LEU A 167 -4.45 -11.60 -15.28
N THR A 168 -5.42 -12.39 -15.72
CA THR A 168 -6.83 -12.20 -15.33
C THR A 168 -7.01 -12.39 -13.82
N VAL A 169 -6.42 -13.44 -13.25
CA VAL A 169 -6.44 -13.70 -11.80
C VAL A 169 -5.75 -12.57 -11.04
N MET A 170 -4.58 -12.13 -11.51
CA MET A 170 -3.80 -11.07 -10.88
C MET A 170 -4.56 -9.74 -10.85
N ILE A 171 -5.22 -9.37 -11.95
CA ILE A 171 -6.08 -8.18 -12.02
C ILE A 171 -7.23 -8.29 -11.02
N ALA A 172 -7.94 -9.42 -10.99
CA ALA A 172 -9.08 -9.63 -10.09
C ALA A 172 -8.68 -9.54 -8.60
N VAL A 173 -7.60 -10.21 -8.20
CA VAL A 173 -7.08 -10.18 -6.82
C VAL A 173 -6.63 -8.78 -6.44
N SER A 174 -5.92 -8.09 -7.33
CA SER A 174 -5.39 -6.75 -7.06
C SER A 174 -6.52 -5.73 -6.93
N GLN A 175 -7.53 -5.76 -7.80
CA GLN A 175 -8.71 -4.88 -7.68
C GLN A 175 -9.41 -5.05 -6.33
N LYS A 176 -9.56 -6.30 -5.85
CA LYS A 176 -10.13 -6.58 -4.53
C LYS A 176 -9.27 -6.02 -3.40
N ALA A 177 -7.94 -6.12 -3.51
CA ALA A 177 -7.01 -5.58 -2.52
C ALA A 177 -7.05 -4.04 -2.49
N TYR A 178 -6.97 -3.36 -3.64
CA TYR A 178 -7.04 -1.90 -3.73
C TYR A 178 -8.38 -1.36 -3.23
N LYS A 179 -9.51 -2.03 -3.55
CA LYS A 179 -10.83 -1.65 -2.99
C LYS A 179 -10.85 -1.73 -1.47
N LYS A 180 -10.23 -2.75 -0.88
CA LYS A 180 -10.11 -2.88 0.57
C LYS A 180 -9.24 -1.79 1.18
N TYR A 181 -8.15 -1.41 0.52
CA TYR A 181 -7.28 -0.32 0.98
C TYR A 181 -7.97 1.04 0.90
N ASP A 182 -8.69 1.33 -0.19
CA ASP A 182 -9.48 2.55 -0.32
C ASP A 182 -10.53 2.67 0.79
N GLN A 183 -11.24 1.57 1.11
CA GLN A 183 -12.22 1.55 2.19
C GLN A 183 -11.59 1.89 3.55
N ILE A 184 -10.42 1.31 3.86
CA ILE A 184 -9.71 1.57 5.11
C ILE A 184 -9.29 3.04 5.18
N LEU A 185 -8.72 3.58 4.11
CA LEU A 185 -8.27 4.98 4.05
C LEU A 185 -9.45 5.96 4.19
N LYS A 186 -10.58 5.70 3.53
CA LYS A 186 -11.81 6.50 3.68
C LYS A 186 -12.33 6.49 5.11
N ASN A 187 -12.36 5.34 5.76
CA ASN A 187 -12.80 5.24 7.15
C ASN A 187 -11.86 6.00 8.09
N SER A 188 -10.55 5.91 7.87
CA SER A 188 -9.53 6.65 8.63
C SER A 188 -9.66 8.17 8.45
N GLU A 189 -9.89 8.65 7.22
CA GLU A 189 -10.14 10.08 6.95
C GLU A 189 -11.43 10.59 7.60
N ALA A 190 -12.52 9.83 7.52
CA ALA A 190 -13.79 10.19 8.14
C ALA A 190 -13.68 10.26 9.66
N TYR A 191 -12.89 9.36 10.26
CA TYR A 191 -12.62 9.37 11.70
C TYR A 191 -11.79 10.59 12.11
N LEU A 192 -10.71 10.91 11.38
CA LEU A 192 -9.89 12.09 11.63
C LEU A 192 -10.70 13.40 11.49
N SER A 193 -11.64 13.45 10.54
CA SER A 193 -12.51 14.63 10.36
C SER A 193 -13.43 14.84 11.58
N LYS A 194 -13.98 13.76 12.15
CA LYS A 194 -14.78 13.85 13.38
C LYS A 194 -13.94 14.33 14.57
N LEU A 195 -12.71 13.84 14.70
CA LEU A 195 -11.78 14.27 15.74
C LEU A 195 -11.52 15.79 15.68
N ILE A 196 -11.29 16.32 14.48
CA ILE A 196 -11.08 17.76 14.27
C ILE A 196 -12.33 18.57 14.65
N GLU A 197 -13.53 18.06 14.37
CA GLU A 197 -14.78 18.72 14.79
C GLU A 197 -14.95 18.70 16.31
N PHE A 198 -14.55 17.62 16.97
CA PHE A 198 -14.57 17.51 18.44
C PHE A 198 -13.54 18.43 19.12
N GLU A 199 -12.33 18.58 18.58
CA GLU A 199 -11.30 19.47 19.16
C GLU A 199 -11.61 20.97 18.98
N ASN A 200 -12.44 21.33 18.00
CA ASN A 200 -12.83 22.72 17.73
C ASN A 200 -14.15 23.14 18.41
N LYS A 201 -14.80 22.24 19.16
CA LYS A 201 -15.97 22.51 20.00
C LYS A 201 -15.57 22.63 21.46
#